data_AF-C0CPP7-F1
#
_entry.id   AF-C0CPP7-F1
#
_cell.length_a   1.000
_cell.length_b   1.000
_cell.length_c   1.000
_cell.angle_alpha   90.00
_cell.angle_beta   90.00
_cell.angle_gamma   90.00
#
_symmetry.space_group_name_H-M   'P 1'
#
loop_
_entity.id
_entity.type
_entity.pdbx_description
1 polymer ?
#
loop_
_entity_poly.entity_id
_entity_poly.type
_entity_poly.pdbx_seq_one_letter_code
_entity_poly.pdbx_strand_id
1 'polypeptide(L)'
;MKFKSACEKAMNYFQKEYGDIGFYSIKDLGDRWLFDGASAQSETIYDKQGITIDKNTGKLDLFYLPNDKNFELLEDAVDIVIPEEYKVTA
;
A
#
# COMPACT_ATOMS: atom_id res chain seq x y z
N MET A 1 7.77 8.15 11.56
CA MET A 1 6.76 7.08 11.77
C MET A 1 7.45 5.72 11.72
N LYS A 2 7.00 4.74 12.52
CA LYS A 2 7.51 3.37 12.45
C LYS A 2 6.78 2.58 11.36
N PHE A 3 7.48 1.69 10.65
CA PHE A 3 6.91 0.88 9.57
C PHE A 3 5.69 0.07 10.00
N LYS A 4 5.73 -0.58 11.18
CA LYS A 4 4.58 -1.31 11.73
C LYS A 4 3.33 -0.45 11.84
N SER A 5 3.45 0.78 12.35
CA SER A 5 2.33 1.71 12.45
C SER A 5 1.82 2.18 11.09
N ALA A 6 2.69 2.23 10.07
CA ALA A 6 2.28 2.51 8.70
C ALA A 6 1.47 1.33 8.13
N CYS A 7 1.89 0.08 8.38
CA CYS A 7 1.13 -1.11 7.99
C CYS A 7 -0.25 -1.14 8.65
N GLU A 8 -0.34 -0.91 9.95
CA GLU A 8 -1.62 -0.83 10.68
C GLU A 8 -2.54 0.24 10.08
N LYS A 9 -1.99 1.42 9.79
CA LYS A 9 -2.75 2.53 9.19
C LYS A 9 -3.23 2.21 7.77
N ALA A 10 -2.36 1.62 6.95
CA ALA A 10 -2.70 1.22 5.60
C ALA A 10 -3.78 0.12 5.58
N MET A 11 -3.62 -0.90 6.44
CA MET A 11 -4.58 -1.99 6.53
C MET A 11 -5.96 -1.49 6.99
N ASN A 12 -6.01 -0.58 7.96
CA ASN A 12 -7.27 0.04 8.39
C ASN A 12 -7.98 0.79 7.25
N TYR A 13 -7.23 1.47 6.38
CA TYR A 13 -7.79 2.13 5.20
C TYR A 13 -8.37 1.11 4.22
N PHE A 14 -7.56 0.12 3.83
CA PHE A 14 -7.96 -0.89 2.85
C PHE A 14 -9.12 -1.77 3.32
N GLN A 15 -9.13 -2.17 4.59
CA GLN A 15 -10.25 -2.91 5.17
C GLN A 15 -11.55 -2.08 5.17
N LYS A 16 -11.45 -0.78 5.47
CA LYS A 16 -12.63 0.12 5.54
C LYS A 16 -13.20 0.44 4.16
N GLU A 17 -12.34 0.73 3.18
CA GLU A 17 -12.77 1.21 1.87
C GLU A 17 -13.05 0.07 0.88
N TYR A 18 -12.33 -1.06 0.99
CA TYR A 18 -12.38 -2.14 0.00
C TYR A 18 -12.66 -3.52 0.61
N GLY A 19 -12.74 -3.65 1.94
CA GLY A 19 -12.92 -4.96 2.60
C GLY A 19 -11.70 -5.88 2.50
N ASP A 20 -10.52 -5.31 2.21
CA ASP A 20 -9.29 -6.07 2.10
C ASP A 20 -8.87 -6.73 3.40
N ILE A 21 -8.17 -7.85 3.27
CA ILE A 21 -7.72 -8.68 4.40
C ILE A 21 -6.19 -8.76 4.52
N GLY A 22 -5.46 -8.12 3.61
CA GLY A 22 -4.00 -8.08 3.63
C GLY A 22 -3.43 -7.13 2.59
N PHE A 23 -2.15 -7.26 2.33
CA PHE A 23 -1.46 -6.52 1.27
C PHE A 23 -1.16 -7.42 0.08
N TYR A 24 -1.26 -6.82 -1.11
CA TYR A 24 -0.75 -7.38 -2.35
C TYR A 24 0.72 -6.98 -2.57
N SER A 25 1.05 -5.73 -2.25
CA SER A 25 2.39 -5.19 -2.41
C SER A 25 2.71 -4.13 -1.35
N ILE A 26 3.99 -4.03 -0.99
CA ILE A 26 4.54 -2.92 -0.21
C ILE A 26 5.86 -2.51 -0.85
N LYS A 27 6.02 -1.22 -1.13
CA LYS A 27 7.25 -0.66 -1.71
C LYS A 27 7.77 0.51 -0.89
N ASP A 28 9.09 0.63 -0.81
CA ASP A 28 9.77 1.80 -0.31
C ASP A 28 10.04 2.78 -1.46
N LEU A 29 9.51 4.00 -1.37
CA LEU A 29 9.72 5.08 -2.35
C LEU A 29 10.71 6.14 -1.83
N GLY A 30 11.49 5.83 -0.79
CA GLY A 30 12.42 6.74 -0.14
C GLY A 30 11.79 7.50 1.03
N ASP A 31 10.99 8.54 0.75
CA ASP A 31 10.36 9.38 1.79
C ASP A 31 9.02 8.83 2.31
N ARG A 32 8.44 7.86 1.61
CA ARG A 32 7.13 7.26 1.89
C ARG A 32 7.14 5.77 1.56
N TRP A 33 6.18 5.04 2.12
CA TRP A 33 5.87 3.67 1.73
C TRP A 33 4.62 3.65 0.87
N LEU A 34 4.64 2.89 -0.22
CA LEU A 34 3.48 2.59 -1.06
C LEU A 34 2.92 1.23 -0.64
N PHE A 35 1.60 1.16 -0.50
CA PHE A 35 0.87 -0.05 -0.17
C PHE A 35 -0.24 -0.29 -1.18
N ASP A 36 -0.42 -1.56 -1.55
CA ASP A 36 -1.58 -2.04 -2.30
C ASP A 36 -2.30 -3.11 -1.47
N GLY A 37 -3.61 -2.95 -1.25
CA GLY A 37 -4.41 -3.92 -0.51
C GLY A 37 -4.74 -5.18 -1.32
N ALA A 38 -5.05 -6.28 -0.63
CA ALA A 38 -5.47 -7.55 -1.21
C ALA A 38 -6.80 -8.05 -0.60
N SER A 39 -7.72 -8.48 -1.46
CA SER A 39 -9.00 -9.08 -1.10
C SER A 39 -8.88 -10.58 -0.88
N ALA A 40 -9.82 -11.16 -0.12
CA ALA A 40 -9.89 -12.60 0.15
C ALA A 40 -10.36 -13.43 -1.06
N GLN A 41 -11.09 -12.79 -1.97
CA GLN A 41 -11.69 -13.41 -3.15
C GLN A 41 -10.95 -12.91 -4.38
N SER A 42 -10.84 -13.74 -5.41
CA SER A 42 -10.35 -13.39 -6.75
C SER A 42 -11.25 -12.37 -7.49
N GLU A 43 -12.03 -11.57 -6.75
CA GLU A 43 -12.80 -10.46 -7.26
C GLU A 43 -11.84 -9.35 -7.64
N THR A 44 -11.73 -9.09 -8.93
CA THR A 44 -10.98 -7.94 -9.44
C THR A 44 -11.78 -6.69 -9.13
N ILE A 45 -11.33 -5.90 -8.14
CA ILE A 45 -11.87 -4.57 -7.88
C ILE A 45 -11.18 -3.59 -8.82
N TYR A 46 -11.90 -3.13 -9.85
CA TYR A 46 -11.43 -2.07 -10.74
C TYR A 46 -11.36 -0.73 -9.99
N ASP A 47 -10.45 0.16 -10.42
CA ASP A 47 -10.21 1.50 -9.86
C ASP A 47 -9.71 1.54 -8.41
N LYS A 48 -9.26 0.41 -7.86
CA LYS A 48 -8.60 0.37 -6.56
C LYS A 48 -7.22 1.03 -6.66
N GLN A 49 -7.02 2.08 -5.87
CA GLN A 49 -5.75 2.80 -5.85
C GLN A 49 -4.86 2.33 -4.70
N GLY A 50 -3.55 2.31 -4.96
CA GLY A 50 -2.56 2.23 -3.91
C GLY A 50 -2.58 3.49 -3.05
N ILE A 51 -2.02 3.40 -1.85
CA ILE A 51 -1.84 4.54 -0.95
C ILE A 51 -0.38 4.72 -0.60
N THR A 52 0.03 5.96 -0.37
CA THR A 52 1.32 6.27 0.22
C THR A 52 1.16 6.75 1.66
N ILE A 53 2.11 6.36 2.51
CA ILE A 53 2.24 6.89 3.87
C ILE A 53 3.63 7.52 4.02
N ASP A 54 3.65 8.84 4.24
CA ASP A 54 4.87 9.60 4.45
C ASP A 54 5.56 9.17 5.76
N LYS A 55 6.86 8.90 5.69
CA LYS A 55 7.63 8.35 6.83
C LYS A 55 7.81 9.35 7.95
N ASN A 56 7.77 10.65 7.67
CA ASN A 56 8.05 11.70 8.67
C ASN A 56 6.77 12.13 9.40
N THR A 57 5.72 12.39 8.63
CA THR A 57 4.44 12.95 9.06
C THR A 57 3.37 11.89 9.29
N GLY A 58 3.51 10.72 8.68
CA GLY A 58 2.46 9.69 8.66
C GLY A 58 1.25 10.08 7.83
N LYS A 59 1.33 11.13 6.99
CA LYS A 59 0.24 11.52 6.10
C LYS A 59 -0.07 10.39 5.11
N LEU A 60 -1.35 10.10 4.93
CA LEU A 60 -1.83 9.14 3.94
C LEU A 60 -2.34 9.91 2.72
N ASP A 61 -1.86 9.54 1.54
CA ASP A 61 -2.31 10.09 0.26
C ASP A 61 -2.57 8.96 -0.74
N LEU A 62 -3.52 9.18 -1.65
CA LEU A 62 -3.78 8.26 -2.76
C LEU A 62 -2.64 8.28 -3.78
N PHE A 63 -2.28 7.12 -4.31
CA PHE A 63 -1.22 6.95 -5.31
C PHE A 63 -1.82 6.70 -6.70
N TYR A 64 -1.97 7.79 -7.46
CA TYR A 64 -2.54 7.76 -8.80
C TYR A 64 -1.48 7.36 -9.85
N LEU A 65 -1.68 6.24 -10.52
CA LEU A 65 -0.77 5.84 -11.61
C LEU A 65 -0.85 6.67 -12.89
N PRO A 66 -1.95 7.33 -13.31
CA PRO A 66 -1.90 8.23 -14.46
C PRO A 66 -1.22 9.56 -14.09
N ASN A 67 -0.03 9.50 -13.49
CA ASN A 67 0.80 10.61 -13.06
C ASN A 67 2.28 10.26 -13.30
N ASP A 68 2.92 10.98 -14.19
CA ASP A 68 4.31 10.75 -14.62
C ASP A 68 5.29 10.70 -13.44
N LYS A 69 5.10 11.55 -12.42
CA LYS A 69 5.95 11.55 -11.23
C LYS A 69 5.81 10.28 -10.40
N ASN A 70 4.61 9.71 -10.37
CA ASN A 70 4.39 8.45 -9.66
C ASN A 70 4.99 7.27 -10.44
N PHE A 71 5.06 7.35 -11.77
CA PHE A 71 5.82 6.38 -12.56
C PHE A 71 7.31 6.47 -12.28
N GLU A 72 7.90 7.67 -12.25
CA GLU A 72 9.32 7.86 -11.91
C GLU A 72 9.65 7.29 -10.52
N LEU A 73 8.78 7.50 -9.52
CA LEU A 73 8.95 6.95 -8.18
C LEU A 73 8.99 5.41 -8.15
N LEU A 74 8.32 4.74 -9.09
CA LEU A 74 8.28 3.28 -9.16
C LEU A 74 9.55 2.68 -9.78
N GLU A 75 10.30 3.44 -10.58
CA GLU A 75 11.54 2.96 -11.21
C GLU A 75 12.62 2.65 -10.16
N ASP A 76 12.69 3.48 -9.11
CA ASP A 76 13.65 3.34 -8.01
C ASP A 76 13.05 2.64 -6.77
N ALA A 77 11.80 2.17 -6.85
CA ALA A 77 11.10 1.60 -5.72
C ALA A 77 11.68 0.25 -5.28
N VAL A 78 11.84 0.07 -3.98
CA VAL A 78 12.34 -1.19 -3.41
C VAL A 78 11.19 -2.01 -2.84
N ASP A 79 11.03 -3.24 -3.32
CA ASP A 79 10.05 -4.16 -2.77
C ASP A 79 10.35 -4.52 -1.31
N ILE A 80 9.33 -4.42 -0.46
CA ILE A 80 9.39 -4.85 0.94
C ILE A 80 8.66 -6.17 1.09
N VAL A 81 9.28 -7.11 1.81
CA VAL A 81 8.63 -8.36 2.21
C VAL A 81 7.41 -8.04 3.09
N ILE A 82 6.23 -8.52 2.65
CA ILE A 82 4.98 -8.34 3.38
C ILE A 82 5.08 -9.06 4.73
N PRO A 83 4.82 -8.36 5.86
CA PRO A 83 4.81 -8.99 7.17
C PRO A 83 3.78 -10.12 7.23
N GLU A 84 4.09 -11.21 7.94
CA GLU A 84 3.26 -12.43 7.97
C GLU A 84 1.81 -12.15 8.35
N GLU A 85 1.56 -11.21 9.28
CA GLU A 85 0.22 -10.85 9.73
C GLU A 85 -0.66 -10.17 8.66
N TYR A 86 -0.06 -9.72 7.55
CA TYR A 86 -0.76 -9.06 6.44
C TYR A 86 -0.69 -9.85 5.14
N LYS A 87 -0.17 -11.07 5.16
CA LYS A 87 -0.20 -11.95 3.98
C LYS A 87 -1.60 -12.52 3.79
N VAL A 88 -2.06 -12.52 2.54
CA VAL A 88 -3.28 -13.24 2.15
C VAL A 88 -2.90 -14.66 1.77
N THR A 89 -3.37 -15.64 2.54
CA THR A 89 -3.29 -17.06 2.16
C THR A 89 -4.47 -17.40 1.26
N ALA A 90 -4.18 -17.92 0.07
CA ALA A 90 -5.18 -18.51 -0.83
C ALA A 90 -5.84 -19.75 -0.22
#